data_AF-A0AAE9KXN9-F1
#
_entry.id   AF-A0AAE9KXN9-F1
#
_cell.length_a   1.000
_cell.length_b   1.000
_cell.length_c   1.000
_cell.angle_alpha   90.00
_cell.angle_beta   90.00
_cell.angle_gamma   90.00
#
_symmetry.space_group_name_H-M   'P 1'
#
loop_
_entity.id
_entity.type
_entity.pdbx_description
1 polymer ?
#
loop_
_entity_poly.entity_id
_entity_poly.type
_entity_poly.pdbx_seq_one_letter_code
_entity_poly.pdbx_strand_id
1 'polypeptide(L)'
;MKNNLLFFQENHPITTKLCFFKMEFNKILAMFEKRQKDLINIWGGKYYCNLLDSNLNLKNKIELLNPLSSLPNQYLISETQSDWCLYIENGLYGTDVFSQPSYLAEEWKVEYLALYLDCNLDKGQYGALMFHWGDGAVKESEYQIKSRTVLLHKETEQLNFLHEGTPFPFEKLESYKKRTKKERLTIEMIADYCNYFGVRLFDLDFYIGESALINANNQKT
;
A
#
# COMPACT_ATOMS: atom_id res chain seq x y z
N MET A 1 -15.52 14.77 -6.39
CA MET A 1 -15.18 15.30 -5.05
C MET A 1 -15.83 14.59 -3.86
N LYS A 2 -16.63 13.50 -4.02
CA LYS A 2 -17.28 12.81 -2.88
C LYS A 2 -16.65 11.46 -2.44
N ASN A 3 -15.76 10.85 -3.23
CA ASN A 3 -15.24 9.49 -2.92
C ASN A 3 -13.99 9.47 -2.03
N ASN A 4 -13.35 10.61 -1.82
CA ASN A 4 -12.18 10.75 -0.95
C ASN A 4 -12.51 10.34 0.50
N LEU A 5 -13.77 10.48 0.92
CA LEU A 5 -14.22 10.23 2.29
C LEU A 5 -13.95 8.82 2.82
N LEU A 6 -13.86 7.78 1.98
CA LEU A 6 -13.54 6.43 2.49
C LEU A 6 -12.09 6.33 2.98
N PHE A 7 -11.15 7.00 2.31
CA PHE A 7 -9.73 6.99 2.65
C PHE A 7 -9.33 8.08 3.66
N PHE A 8 -10.20 9.06 3.90
CA PHE A 8 -9.96 10.19 4.82
C PHE A 8 -10.98 10.29 5.96
N GLN A 9 -11.82 9.27 6.18
CA GLN A 9 -12.65 9.23 7.39
C GLN A 9 -11.75 9.00 8.61
N GLU A 10 -12.00 9.78 9.66
CA GLU A 10 -11.19 9.81 10.87
C GLU A 10 -10.93 8.39 11.43
N ASN A 11 -9.65 8.11 11.69
CA ASN A 11 -9.15 7.05 12.57
C ASN A 11 -9.33 5.58 12.14
N HIS A 12 -9.26 5.27 10.85
CA HIS A 12 -9.01 3.87 10.42
C HIS A 12 -7.60 3.73 9.80
N PRO A 13 -6.58 3.34 10.59
CA PRO A 13 -5.18 3.26 10.12
C PRO A 13 -4.96 2.22 9.01
N ILE A 14 -5.97 1.41 8.71
CA ILE A 14 -5.95 0.44 7.61
C ILE A 14 -6.11 1.13 6.26
N THR A 15 -6.81 2.26 6.20
CA THR A 15 -7.08 2.98 4.94
C THR A 15 -5.97 3.96 4.55
N THR A 16 -5.04 4.25 5.47
CA THR A 16 -3.91 5.15 5.20
C THR A 16 -2.78 4.45 4.47
N LYS A 17 -2.66 3.13 4.59
CA LYS A 17 -1.63 2.31 3.92
C LYS A 17 -2.27 1.43 2.86
N LEU A 18 -1.88 1.65 1.61
CA LEU A 18 -2.35 0.84 0.50
C LEU A 18 -1.17 0.33 -0.29
N CYS A 19 -1.15 -0.96 -0.59
CA CYS A 19 -0.17 -1.54 -1.47
C CYS A 19 -0.89 -2.20 -2.65
N PHE A 20 -0.28 -2.13 -3.82
CA PHE A 20 -0.76 -2.82 -5.02
C PHE A 20 0.40 -3.60 -5.63
N PHE A 21 0.16 -4.85 -6.02
CA PHE A 21 1.11 -5.63 -6.80
C PHE A 21 0.57 -5.85 -8.19
N LYS A 22 1.40 -5.69 -9.22
CA LYS A 22 1.01 -5.92 -10.61
C LYS A 22 1.03 -7.41 -10.92
N MET A 23 -0.01 -8.10 -10.46
CA MET A 23 -0.15 -9.55 -10.54
C MET A 23 -1.63 -9.94 -10.46
N GLU A 24 -2.02 -10.96 -11.22
CA GLU A 24 -3.37 -11.55 -11.14
C GLU A 24 -3.69 -12.12 -9.75
N PHE A 25 -4.95 -12.00 -9.34
CA PHE A 25 -5.46 -12.37 -8.01
C PHE A 25 -5.09 -13.80 -7.59
N ASN A 26 -5.39 -14.78 -8.44
CA ASN A 26 -5.11 -16.18 -8.13
C ASN A 26 -3.61 -16.46 -7.97
N LYS A 27 -2.76 -15.75 -8.72
CA LYS A 27 -1.31 -15.90 -8.65
C LYS A 27 -0.75 -15.27 -7.38
N ILE A 28 -1.18 -14.07 -7.00
CA ILE A 28 -0.71 -13.43 -5.76
C ILE A 28 -1.14 -14.24 -4.54
N LEU A 29 -2.36 -14.80 -4.52
CA LEU A 29 -2.82 -15.67 -3.45
C LEU A 29 -1.94 -16.91 -3.31
N ALA A 30 -1.68 -17.62 -4.40
CA ALA A 30 -0.84 -18.82 -4.38
C ALA A 30 0.59 -18.53 -3.91
N MET A 31 1.17 -17.42 -4.36
CA MET A 31 2.53 -17.01 -3.96
C MET A 31 2.60 -16.55 -2.51
N PHE A 32 1.59 -15.82 -2.03
CA PHE A 32 1.50 -15.42 -0.64
C PHE A 32 1.25 -16.61 0.29
N GLU A 33 0.36 -17.54 -0.09
CA GLU A 33 0.13 -18.78 0.66
C GLU A 33 1.42 -19.60 0.79
N LYS A 34 2.14 -19.79 -0.32
CA LYS A 34 3.44 -20.49 -0.29
C LYS A 34 4.39 -19.83 0.71
N ARG A 35 4.53 -18.51 0.64
CA ARG A 35 5.38 -17.73 1.56
C ARG A 35 4.98 -17.90 3.02
N GLN A 36 3.68 -17.88 3.33
CA GLN A 36 3.21 -18.06 4.70
C GLN A 36 3.45 -19.49 5.20
N LYS A 37 3.25 -20.51 4.34
CA LYS A 37 3.59 -21.90 4.67
C LYS A 37 5.08 -22.07 4.97
N ASP A 38 5.95 -21.42 4.19
CA ASP A 38 7.40 -21.43 4.45
C ASP A 38 7.74 -20.79 5.81
N LEU A 39 7.09 -19.67 6.17
CA LEU A 39 7.26 -19.06 7.49
C LEU A 39 6.77 -19.96 8.62
N ILE A 40 5.60 -20.59 8.47
CA ILE A 40 5.04 -21.50 9.47
C ILE A 40 5.93 -22.72 9.66
N ASN A 41 6.57 -23.23 8.61
CA ASN A 41 7.52 -24.33 8.73
C ASN A 41 8.77 -23.96 9.57
N ILE A 42 9.19 -22.68 9.53
CA ILE A 42 10.36 -22.20 10.29
C ILE A 42 9.96 -21.83 11.73
N TRP A 43 8.89 -21.06 11.89
CA TRP A 43 8.54 -20.39 13.14
C TRP A 43 7.39 -21.06 13.91
N GLY A 44 6.72 -22.04 13.29
CA GLY A 44 5.41 -22.53 13.74
C GLY A 44 4.30 -21.52 13.42
N GLY A 45 3.05 -21.95 13.60
CA GLY A 45 1.90 -21.07 13.38
C GLY A 45 0.73 -21.73 12.67
N LYS A 46 -0.21 -20.90 12.23
CA LYS A 46 -1.38 -21.31 11.46
C LYS A 46 -1.65 -20.34 10.32
N TYR A 47 -2.13 -20.89 9.20
CA TYR A 47 -2.56 -20.16 8.03
C TYR A 47 -4.02 -20.48 7.74
N TYR A 48 -4.83 -19.44 7.56
CA TYR A 48 -6.21 -19.55 7.12
C TYR A 48 -6.45 -18.55 5.98
N CYS A 49 -7.14 -18.99 4.95
CA CYS A 49 -7.54 -18.16 3.82
C CYS A 49 -9.05 -18.34 3.60
N ASN A 50 -9.79 -17.23 3.63
CA ASN A 50 -11.22 -17.21 3.35
C ASN A 50 -11.47 -16.33 2.13
N LEU A 51 -12.01 -16.92 1.06
CA LEU A 51 -12.55 -16.14 -0.05
C LEU A 51 -13.79 -15.37 0.45
N LEU A 52 -13.88 -14.11 0.03
CA LEU A 52 -14.96 -13.21 0.41
C LEU A 52 -16.05 -13.22 -0.68
N ASP A 53 -17.26 -12.84 -0.30
CA ASP A 53 -18.36 -12.60 -1.25
C ASP A 53 -17.96 -11.50 -2.24
N SER A 54 -18.10 -11.77 -3.54
CA SER A 54 -17.80 -10.82 -4.62
C SER A 54 -18.64 -9.55 -4.56
N ASN A 55 -19.80 -9.58 -3.88
CA ASN A 55 -20.68 -8.43 -3.68
C ASN A 55 -20.27 -7.55 -2.49
N LEU A 56 -19.29 -7.97 -1.69
CA LEU A 56 -18.85 -7.19 -0.54
C LEU A 56 -18.17 -5.91 -1.01
N ASN A 57 -18.63 -4.74 -0.54
CA ASN A 57 -17.99 -3.48 -0.89
C ASN A 57 -16.63 -3.30 -0.19
N LEU A 58 -15.77 -2.41 -0.71
CA LEU A 58 -14.42 -2.19 -0.18
C LEU A 58 -14.41 -1.83 1.31
N LYS A 59 -15.34 -0.99 1.76
CA LYS A 59 -15.43 -0.61 3.19
C LYS A 59 -15.62 -1.85 4.06
N ASN A 60 -16.57 -2.70 3.72
CA ASN A 60 -16.84 -3.92 4.46
C ASN A 60 -15.67 -4.92 4.37
N LYS A 61 -14.97 -5.01 3.23
CA LYS A 61 -13.73 -5.80 3.11
C LYS A 61 -12.65 -5.33 4.09
N ILE A 62 -12.45 -4.01 4.20
CA ILE A 62 -11.45 -3.39 5.09
C ILE A 62 -11.82 -3.59 6.57
N GLU A 63 -13.09 -3.51 6.94
CA GLU A 63 -13.51 -3.72 8.34
C GLU A 63 -13.20 -5.13 8.86
N LEU A 64 -13.08 -6.13 7.97
CA LEU A 64 -12.69 -7.50 8.34
C LEU A 64 -11.23 -7.62 8.80
N LEU A 65 -10.41 -6.59 8.61
CA LEU A 65 -9.04 -6.54 9.09
C LEU A 65 -8.94 -6.12 10.57
N ASN A 66 -10.06 -5.84 11.23
CA ASN A 66 -10.06 -5.65 12.68
C ASN A 66 -9.97 -6.99 13.45
N PRO A 67 -9.33 -6.98 14.64
CA PRO A 67 -8.67 -5.85 15.28
C PRO A 67 -7.31 -5.54 14.67
N LEU A 68 -6.88 -4.29 14.81
CA LEU A 68 -5.51 -3.87 14.48
C LEU A 68 -4.49 -4.56 15.38
N SER A 69 -3.32 -4.84 14.82
CA SER A 69 -2.23 -5.52 15.51
C SER A 69 -0.92 -4.75 15.41
N SER A 70 -0.11 -4.78 16.49
CA SER A 70 1.27 -4.26 16.46
C SER A 70 2.18 -5.11 15.57
N LEU A 71 1.86 -6.40 15.43
CA LEU A 71 2.48 -7.33 14.50
C LEU A 71 1.39 -7.80 13.53
N PRO A 72 1.37 -7.31 12.28
CA PRO A 72 0.33 -7.67 11.33
C PRO A 72 0.19 -9.18 11.18
N ASN A 73 -1.05 -9.65 11.22
CA ASN A 73 -1.39 -11.06 11.12
C ASN A 73 -2.66 -11.32 10.29
N GLN A 74 -3.33 -10.25 9.87
CA GLN A 74 -4.44 -10.32 8.92
C GLN A 74 -4.08 -9.51 7.67
N TYR A 75 -4.39 -10.10 6.52
CA TYR A 75 -4.11 -9.52 5.21
C TYR A 75 -5.35 -9.62 4.34
N LEU A 76 -5.67 -8.54 3.65
CA LEU A 76 -6.69 -8.49 2.62
C LEU A 76 -5.97 -8.42 1.28
N ILE A 77 -6.24 -9.41 0.44
CA ILE A 77 -5.86 -9.38 -0.97
C ILE A 77 -7.14 -9.25 -1.78
N SER A 78 -7.22 -8.26 -2.66
CA SER A 78 -8.39 -8.02 -3.50
C SER A 78 -7.96 -7.78 -4.94
N GLU A 79 -8.64 -8.44 -5.86
CA GLU A 79 -8.63 -8.08 -7.27
C GLU A 79 -9.09 -6.62 -7.44
N THR A 80 -8.64 -5.99 -8.52
CA THR A 80 -9.12 -4.69 -8.97
C THR A 80 -9.51 -4.77 -10.44
N GLN A 81 -10.17 -3.73 -10.94
CA GLN A 81 -10.48 -3.56 -12.36
C GLN A 81 -9.25 -3.08 -13.17
N SER A 82 -8.11 -3.75 -12.96
CA SER A 82 -6.81 -3.58 -13.65
C SER A 82 -5.91 -4.80 -13.38
N ASP A 83 -4.70 -4.80 -13.95
CA ASP A 83 -3.69 -5.85 -13.70
C ASP A 83 -3.03 -5.77 -12.29
N TRP A 84 -3.55 -4.91 -11.42
CA TRP A 84 -3.06 -4.72 -10.05
C TRP A 84 -3.98 -5.39 -9.03
N CYS A 85 -3.41 -6.07 -8.05
CA CYS A 85 -4.13 -6.54 -6.87
C CYS A 85 -3.82 -5.66 -5.67
N LEU A 86 -4.87 -5.26 -4.94
CA LEU A 86 -4.76 -4.58 -3.66
C LEU A 86 -4.26 -5.56 -2.59
N TYR A 87 -3.32 -5.09 -1.78
CA TYR A 87 -2.80 -5.74 -0.58
C TYR A 87 -2.89 -4.75 0.59
N ILE A 88 -3.56 -5.16 1.66
CA ILE A 88 -3.65 -4.39 2.91
C ILE A 88 -3.40 -5.33 4.08
N GLU A 89 -2.73 -4.83 5.11
CA GLU A 89 -2.49 -5.53 6.37
C GLU A 89 -3.14 -4.81 7.55
N ASN A 90 -3.39 -5.53 8.65
CA ASN A 90 -3.98 -4.95 9.88
C ASN A 90 -2.96 -4.29 10.83
N GLY A 91 -1.85 -3.76 10.31
CA GLY A 91 -0.79 -3.16 11.11
C GLY A 91 -1.21 -1.81 11.74
N LEU A 92 -0.96 -1.65 13.05
CA LEU A 92 -1.32 -0.45 13.81
C LEU A 92 -0.34 0.72 13.63
N TYR A 93 0.95 0.44 13.44
CA TYR A 93 2.01 1.45 13.58
C TYR A 93 2.85 1.66 12.32
N GLY A 94 3.55 2.79 12.29
CA GLY A 94 4.63 3.11 11.36
C GLY A 94 4.16 3.69 10.02
N THR A 95 5.07 4.39 9.35
CA THR A 95 4.94 4.85 7.95
C THR A 95 5.69 3.93 6.99
N ASP A 96 6.24 2.82 7.49
CA ASP A 96 6.92 1.84 6.66
C ASP A 96 5.91 1.17 5.74
N VAL A 97 6.02 1.51 4.46
CA VAL A 97 5.27 0.90 3.36
C VAL A 97 6.22 0.16 2.40
N PHE A 98 7.50 0.03 2.77
CA PHE A 98 8.55 -0.49 1.91
C PHE A 98 8.93 -1.91 2.28
N SER A 99 9.16 -2.23 3.56
CA SER A 99 9.90 -3.44 3.94
C SER A 99 9.29 -4.74 3.43
N GLN A 100 8.05 -5.04 3.81
CA GLN A 100 7.39 -6.27 3.36
C GLN A 100 6.99 -6.18 1.87
N PRO A 101 6.37 -5.09 1.38
CA PRO A 101 6.03 -4.98 -0.03
C PRO A 101 7.22 -5.11 -0.99
N SER A 102 8.33 -4.44 -0.71
CA SER A 102 9.56 -4.49 -1.50
C SER A 102 10.14 -5.90 -1.55
N TYR A 103 10.23 -6.57 -0.39
CA TYR A 103 10.69 -7.96 -0.32
C TYR A 103 9.81 -8.90 -1.15
N LEU A 104 8.48 -8.79 -1.02
CA LEU A 104 7.55 -9.62 -1.78
C LEU A 104 7.64 -9.32 -3.28
N ALA A 105 7.72 -8.05 -3.67
CA ALA A 105 7.89 -7.65 -5.07
C ALA A 105 9.18 -8.22 -5.67
N GLU A 106 10.30 -8.14 -4.94
CA GLU A 106 11.59 -8.68 -5.35
C GLU A 106 11.52 -10.21 -5.51
N GLU A 107 10.98 -10.92 -4.52
CA GLU A 107 10.86 -12.38 -4.55
C GLU A 107 9.97 -12.84 -5.72
N TRP A 108 8.90 -12.10 -5.97
CA TRP A 108 7.91 -12.44 -6.98
C TRP A 108 8.21 -11.89 -8.37
N LYS A 109 9.25 -11.04 -8.49
CA LYS A 109 9.67 -10.37 -9.73
C LYS A 109 8.53 -9.58 -10.37
N VAL A 110 7.86 -8.75 -9.56
CA VAL A 110 6.73 -7.90 -10.01
C VAL A 110 6.92 -6.45 -9.64
N GLU A 111 6.21 -5.59 -10.35
CA GLU A 111 6.03 -4.19 -9.97
C GLU A 111 5.08 -4.08 -8.77
N TYR A 112 5.32 -3.09 -7.90
CA TYR A 112 4.42 -2.75 -6.81
C TYR A 112 4.29 -1.23 -6.65
N LEU A 113 3.13 -0.80 -6.14
CA LEU A 113 2.90 0.55 -5.64
C LEU A 113 2.65 0.47 -4.14
N ALA A 114 3.24 1.39 -3.39
CA ALA A 114 3.01 1.52 -1.96
C ALA A 114 2.70 2.97 -1.61
N LEU A 115 1.58 3.18 -0.90
CA LEU A 115 1.02 4.48 -0.62
C LEU A 115 0.84 4.68 0.88
N TYR A 116 1.11 5.90 1.34
CA TYR A 116 0.76 6.37 2.67
C TYR A 116 -0.02 7.68 2.52
N LEU A 117 -1.27 7.74 2.96
CA LEU A 117 -2.24 8.80 2.61
C LEU A 117 -2.81 9.53 3.84
N ASP A 118 -1.94 9.99 4.74
CA ASP A 118 -2.35 10.81 5.89
C ASP A 118 -2.09 12.30 5.61
N CYS A 119 -3.17 13.01 5.28
CA CYS A 119 -3.10 14.43 4.95
C CYS A 119 -3.07 15.38 6.18
N ASN A 120 -2.94 14.86 7.41
CA ASN A 120 -2.89 15.66 8.64
C ASN A 120 -1.53 16.41 8.79
N LEU A 121 -1.31 17.39 7.93
CA LEU A 121 -0.07 18.17 7.86
C LEU A 121 -0.17 19.52 8.59
N ASP A 122 -1.19 19.71 9.40
CA ASP A 122 -1.44 20.95 10.15
C ASP A 122 -0.58 21.06 11.42
N LYS A 123 -0.54 22.26 12.01
CA LYS A 123 0.29 22.54 13.19
C LYS A 123 -0.11 21.63 14.36
N GLY A 124 0.86 21.02 15.03
CA GLY A 124 0.61 20.06 16.11
C GLY A 124 0.13 18.66 15.67
N GLN A 125 -0.01 18.40 14.37
CA GLN A 125 -0.35 17.08 13.82
C GLN A 125 0.87 16.43 13.17
N TYR A 126 0.86 15.10 13.13
CA TYR A 126 1.79 14.26 12.37
C TYR A 126 1.03 13.65 11.19
N GLY A 127 1.71 13.53 10.05
CA GLY A 127 1.10 13.00 8.84
C GLY A 127 2.12 12.84 7.72
N ALA A 128 1.76 12.08 6.70
CA ALA A 128 2.58 11.88 5.53
C ALA A 128 1.74 11.59 4.29
N LEU A 129 2.19 12.11 3.15
CA LEU A 129 1.74 11.72 1.83
C LEU A 129 2.91 11.06 1.12
N MET A 130 2.74 9.82 0.70
CA MET A 130 3.78 9.04 0.07
C MET A 130 3.24 8.32 -1.16
N PHE A 131 3.99 8.45 -2.24
CA PHE A 131 3.89 7.61 -3.42
C PHE A 131 5.22 6.88 -3.59
N HIS A 132 5.16 5.56 -3.66
CA HIS A 132 6.30 4.73 -3.97
C HIS A 132 5.93 3.72 -5.06
N TRP A 133 6.79 3.61 -6.05
CA TRP A 133 6.77 2.55 -7.06
C TRP A 133 8.09 1.79 -6.99
N GLY A 134 8.03 0.47 -7.18
CA GLY A 134 9.23 -0.35 -7.35
C GLY A 134 9.02 -1.50 -8.33
N ASP A 135 10.12 -1.94 -8.94
CA ASP A 135 10.15 -3.07 -9.88
C ASP A 135 11.04 -4.17 -9.32
N GLY A 136 10.42 -5.19 -8.74
CA GLY A 136 11.12 -6.31 -8.12
C GLY A 136 11.89 -7.20 -9.10
N ALA A 137 11.66 -7.07 -10.41
CA ALA A 137 12.41 -7.78 -11.43
C ALA A 137 13.76 -7.11 -11.74
N VAL A 138 13.95 -5.83 -11.37
CA VAL A 138 15.14 -5.05 -11.72
C VAL A 138 15.92 -4.68 -10.47
N LYS A 139 17.11 -5.27 -10.30
CA LYS A 139 18.04 -4.86 -9.24
C LYS A 139 18.85 -3.63 -9.64
N GLU A 140 18.96 -2.67 -8.72
CA GLU A 140 19.91 -1.55 -8.82
C GLU A 140 21.18 -1.81 -7.98
N SER A 141 21.06 -2.59 -6.91
CA SER A 141 22.19 -3.08 -6.11
C SER A 141 21.87 -4.44 -5.48
N GLU A 142 22.78 -4.96 -4.66
CA GLU A 142 22.55 -6.19 -3.89
C GLU A 142 21.28 -6.09 -3.02
N TYR A 143 21.04 -4.91 -2.44
CA TYR A 143 20.00 -4.67 -1.42
C TYR A 143 18.85 -3.78 -1.91
N GLN A 144 18.85 -3.34 -3.17
CA GLN A 144 17.85 -2.41 -3.70
C GLN A 144 17.38 -2.83 -5.08
N ILE A 145 16.07 -2.79 -5.23
CA ILE A 145 15.38 -2.86 -6.52
C ILE A 145 15.15 -1.47 -7.07
N LYS A 146 14.98 -1.37 -8.38
CA LYS A 146 14.66 -0.11 -9.06
C LYS A 146 13.37 0.46 -8.47
N SER A 147 13.43 1.72 -8.06
CA SER A 147 12.30 2.37 -7.41
C SER A 147 12.21 3.87 -7.67
N ARG A 148 11.01 4.42 -7.39
CA ARG A 148 10.70 5.84 -7.42
C ARG A 148 9.88 6.19 -6.20
N THR A 149 10.41 7.07 -5.35
CA THR A 149 9.74 7.56 -4.14
C THR A 149 9.51 9.05 -4.24
N VAL A 150 8.32 9.50 -3.84
CA VAL A 150 8.00 10.91 -3.60
C VAL A 150 7.23 10.97 -2.28
N LEU A 151 7.78 11.71 -1.32
CA LEU A 151 7.31 11.77 0.05
C LEU A 151 7.21 13.21 0.52
N LEU A 152 6.09 13.51 1.17
CA LEU A 152 5.92 14.69 1.99
C LEU A 152 5.53 14.22 3.39
N HIS A 153 6.38 14.41 4.38
CA HIS A 153 6.14 13.91 5.74
C HIS A 153 6.39 14.99 6.78
N LYS A 154 5.70 14.86 7.91
CA LYS A 154 5.82 15.72 9.06
C LYS A 154 6.05 14.86 10.31
N GLU A 155 7.32 14.69 10.66
CA GLU A 155 7.77 13.98 11.88
C GLU A 155 8.04 14.93 13.05
N THR A 156 8.15 16.22 12.76
CA THR A 156 8.32 17.30 13.76
C THR A 156 7.44 18.49 13.36
N GLU A 157 7.63 19.66 13.96
CA GLU A 157 6.97 20.89 13.47
C GLU A 157 7.32 21.23 12.02
N GLN A 158 8.43 20.71 11.49
CA GLN A 158 8.85 20.96 10.12
C GLN A 158 8.29 19.92 9.16
N LEU A 159 7.72 20.42 8.07
CA LEU A 159 7.34 19.61 6.93
C LEU A 159 8.58 19.31 6.07
N ASN A 160 8.77 18.07 5.66
CA ASN A 160 9.88 17.64 4.83
C ASN A 160 9.37 17.03 3.53
N PHE A 161 10.03 17.38 2.44
CA PHE A 161 9.74 16.87 1.11
C PHE A 161 10.99 16.18 0.57
N LEU A 162 10.85 14.94 0.15
CA LEU A 162 11.92 14.09 -0.35
C LEU A 162 11.44 13.36 -1.61
N HIS A 163 12.35 13.15 -2.55
CA HIS A 163 12.11 12.28 -3.69
C HIS A 163 13.40 11.57 -4.08
N GLU A 164 13.29 10.32 -4.50
CA GLU A 164 14.40 9.44 -4.85
C GLU A 164 14.07 8.64 -6.11
N GLY A 165 15.11 8.17 -6.81
CA GLY A 165 14.95 7.48 -8.09
C GLY A 165 14.67 8.42 -9.28
N THR A 166 14.57 7.83 -10.46
CA THR A 166 14.35 8.58 -11.71
C THR A 166 12.88 8.99 -11.82
N PRO A 167 12.55 10.29 -12.00
CA PRO A 167 11.18 10.71 -12.15
C PRO A 167 10.52 10.19 -13.42
N PHE A 168 9.23 9.88 -13.35
CA PHE A 168 8.45 9.52 -14.53
C PHE A 168 8.08 10.75 -15.38
N PRO A 169 7.87 10.59 -16.70
CA PRO A 169 7.52 11.70 -17.59
C PRO A 169 6.21 12.42 -17.24
N PHE A 170 5.30 11.75 -16.52
CA PHE A 170 4.02 12.31 -16.12
C PHE A 170 4.07 13.10 -14.80
N GLU A 171 5.18 13.05 -14.06
CA GLU A 171 5.29 13.73 -12.78
C GLU A 171 5.27 15.26 -12.96
N LYS A 172 4.57 15.96 -12.07
CA LYS A 172 4.49 17.43 -12.09
C LYS A 172 5.73 18.04 -11.40
N LEU A 173 6.91 17.88 -12.01
CA LEU A 173 8.20 18.25 -11.41
C LEU A 173 8.31 19.74 -11.01
N GLU A 174 7.56 20.63 -11.66
CA GLU A 174 7.52 22.04 -11.27
C GLU A 174 6.88 22.25 -9.89
N SER A 175 5.95 21.37 -9.47
CA SER A 175 5.40 21.39 -8.11
C SER A 175 6.48 21.14 -7.07
N TYR A 176 7.51 20.32 -7.36
CA TYR A 176 8.55 19.94 -6.38
C TYR A 176 9.42 21.12 -5.95
N LYS A 177 9.46 22.18 -6.76
CA LYS A 177 10.24 23.39 -6.53
C LYS A 177 9.46 24.50 -5.82
N LYS A 178 8.16 24.32 -5.57
CA LYS A 178 7.32 25.35 -4.95
C LYS A 178 7.86 25.78 -3.58
N ARG A 179 7.69 27.06 -3.25
CA ARG A 179 8.09 27.62 -1.95
C ARG A 179 7.34 26.95 -0.79
N THR A 180 6.03 26.74 -0.94
CA THR A 180 5.20 26.06 0.04
C THR A 180 5.39 24.55 -0.06
N LYS A 181 6.02 23.92 0.93
CA LYS A 181 6.28 22.47 0.92
C LYS A 181 5.00 21.63 0.80
N LYS A 182 3.87 22.05 1.41
CA LYS A 182 2.56 21.38 1.30
C LYS A 182 2.05 21.27 -0.14
N GLU A 183 2.50 22.14 -1.03
CA GLU A 183 2.07 22.15 -2.43
C GLU A 183 2.98 21.32 -3.34
N ARG A 184 4.06 20.74 -2.81
CA ARG A 184 5.03 19.93 -3.57
C ARG A 184 4.52 18.53 -3.87
N LEU A 185 3.65 18.00 -3.02
CA LEU A 185 2.96 16.74 -3.22
C LEU A 185 1.57 16.87 -2.61
N THR A 186 0.54 16.62 -3.40
CA THR A 186 -0.85 16.62 -2.94
C THR A 186 -1.47 15.25 -3.17
N ILE A 187 -2.60 14.99 -2.52
CA ILE A 187 -3.34 13.74 -2.68
C ILE A 187 -3.83 13.56 -4.12
N GLU A 188 -4.22 14.65 -4.79
CA GLU A 188 -4.63 14.65 -6.20
C GLU A 188 -3.45 14.29 -7.11
N MET A 189 -2.24 14.77 -6.80
CA MET A 189 -1.04 14.37 -7.53
C MET A 189 -0.77 12.86 -7.38
N ILE A 190 -0.92 12.30 -6.17
CA ILE A 190 -0.76 10.86 -5.95
C ILE A 190 -1.82 10.08 -6.74
N ALA A 191 -3.07 10.52 -6.73
CA ALA A 191 -4.13 9.88 -7.50
C ALA A 191 -3.86 9.94 -9.01
N ASP A 192 -3.39 11.09 -9.53
CA ASP A 192 -2.97 11.23 -10.92
C ASP A 192 -1.85 10.23 -11.23
N TYR A 193 -0.84 10.11 -10.36
CA TYR A 193 0.30 9.20 -10.54
C TYR A 193 -0.14 7.74 -10.54
N CYS A 194 -0.99 7.32 -9.60
CA CYS A 194 -1.58 5.99 -9.58
C CYS A 194 -2.39 5.70 -10.85
N ASN A 195 -3.13 6.68 -11.36
CA ASN A 195 -3.94 6.52 -12.56
C ASN A 195 -3.09 6.25 -13.82
N TYR A 196 -1.85 6.79 -13.90
CA TYR A 196 -0.91 6.43 -14.98
C TYR A 196 -0.52 4.95 -14.98
N PHE A 197 -0.55 4.29 -13.83
CA PHE A 197 -0.35 2.84 -13.72
C PHE A 197 -1.64 2.04 -13.90
N GLY A 198 -2.78 2.69 -14.12
CA GLY A 198 -4.10 2.05 -14.20
C GLY A 198 -4.79 1.85 -12.85
N VAL A 199 -4.22 2.38 -11.75
CA VAL A 199 -4.80 2.27 -10.41
C VAL A 199 -5.72 3.47 -10.13
N ARG A 200 -7.03 3.24 -10.14
CA ARG A 200 -8.06 4.27 -9.92
C ARG A 200 -8.35 4.43 -8.43
N LEU A 201 -7.43 5.08 -7.72
CA LEU A 201 -7.36 5.12 -6.25
C LEU A 201 -8.71 5.44 -5.55
N PHE A 202 -9.45 6.45 -6.02
CA PHE A 202 -10.69 6.93 -5.41
C PHE A 202 -11.97 6.47 -6.12
N ASP A 203 -11.86 5.54 -7.07
CA ASP A 203 -13.01 4.91 -7.70
C ASP A 203 -13.38 3.65 -6.89
N LEU A 204 -14.58 3.59 -6.31
CA LEU A 204 -14.96 2.41 -5.51
C LEU A 204 -15.24 1.18 -6.38
N ASP A 205 -15.66 1.40 -7.63
CA ASP A 205 -15.93 0.33 -8.57
C ASP A 205 -14.64 -0.32 -9.06
N PHE A 206 -13.49 0.36 -8.90
CA PHE A 206 -12.16 -0.20 -9.15
C PHE A 206 -11.85 -1.41 -8.26
N TYR A 207 -12.42 -1.48 -7.05
CA TYR A 207 -12.13 -2.54 -6.08
C TYR A 207 -13.17 -3.67 -6.08
N ILE A 208 -14.02 -3.72 -7.10
CA ILE A 208 -14.93 -4.84 -7.36
C ILE A 208 -14.11 -5.98 -7.96
N GLY A 209 -14.30 -7.19 -7.45
CA GLY A 209 -13.58 -8.39 -7.88
C GLY A 209 -13.43 -9.40 -6.74
N GLU A 210 -12.77 -10.51 -7.06
CA GLU A 210 -12.47 -11.55 -6.09
C GLU A 210 -11.61 -11.00 -4.94
N SER A 211 -11.79 -11.54 -3.73
CA SER A 211 -11.02 -11.09 -2.57
C SER A 211 -10.85 -12.22 -1.57
N ALA A 212 -9.74 -12.18 -0.84
CA ALA A 212 -9.45 -13.10 0.24
C ALA A 212 -9.03 -12.36 1.50
N LEU A 213 -9.57 -12.80 2.63
CA LEU A 213 -9.07 -12.47 3.95
C LEU A 213 -8.17 -13.61 4.43
N ILE A 214 -6.93 -13.26 4.76
CA ILE A 214 -5.90 -14.20 5.18
C ILE A 214 -5.57 -13.92 6.64
N ASN A 215 -5.49 -14.97 7.45
CA ASN A 215 -4.96 -14.91 8.81
C ASN A 215 -3.70 -15.79 8.88
N ALA A 216 -2.58 -15.18 9.25
CA ALA A 216 -1.30 -15.86 9.39
C ALA A 216 -0.66 -15.45 10.73
N ASN A 217 -0.70 -16.35 11.70
CA ASN A 217 -0.07 -16.16 13.01
C ASN A 217 1.24 -16.98 13.05
N ASN A 218 2.39 -16.30 13.04
CA ASN A 218 3.72 -16.92 13.02
C ASN A 218 4.32 -17.06 14.43
N GLN A 219 3.52 -17.47 15.42
CA GLN A 219 3.98 -17.74 16.78
C GLN A 219 3.52 -19.13 17.22
N LYS A 220 4.44 -19.91 17.80
CA LYS A 220 4.08 -21.11 18.56
C LYS A 220 3.30 -20.67 19.80
N THR A 221 2.02 -21.01 19.87
CA THR A 221 1.29 -21.12 21.14
C THR A 221 1.92 -22.18 22.02
#